data_AF-A0A951L0M8-F1
#
_entry.id   AF-A0A951L0M8-F1
#
_cell.length_a   1.000
_cell.length_b   1.000
_cell.length_c   1.000
_cell.angle_alpha   90.00
_cell.angle_beta   90.00
_cell.angle_gamma   90.00
#
_symmetry.space_group_name_H-M   'P 1'
#
loop_
_entity.id
_entity.type
_entity.pdbx_description
1 polymer ?
#
loop_
_entity_poly.entity_id
_entity_poly.type
_entity_poly.pdbx_seq_one_letter_code
_entity_poly.pdbx_strand_id
1 'polypeptide(L)' 'MSDIEAKLGELSAAGASVNEAAHDVGGGRLVATVTDLDGNDLGLLQDP' A
#
# COMPACT_ATOMS: atom_id res chain seq x y z
N MET A 1 -5.37 12.15 -8.62
CA MET A 1 -5.27 11.88 -7.17
C MET A 1 -5.03 10.40 -7.06
N SER A 2 -3.77 10.01 -6.89
CA SER A 2 -3.48 8.66 -6.41
C SER A 2 -4.08 8.56 -5.02
N ASP A 3 -4.74 7.45 -4.76
CA ASP A 3 -5.29 7.13 -3.46
C ASP A 3 -4.69 5.78 -3.07
N ILE A 4 -3.67 5.83 -2.23
CA ILE A 4 -2.94 4.65 -1.77
C ILE A 4 -3.87 3.68 -1.03
N GLU A 5 -4.93 4.18 -0.40
CA GLU A 5 -5.96 3.36 0.24
C GLU A 5 -6.81 2.61 -0.79
N ALA A 6 -7.17 3.25 -1.91
CA ALA A 6 -7.82 2.56 -3.03
C ALA A 6 -6.93 1.45 -3.61
N LYS A 7 -5.61 1.71 -3.79
CA LYS A 7 -4.67 0.71 -4.30
C LYS A 7 -4.52 -0.47 -3.33
N LEU A 8 -4.45 -0.19 -2.03
CA LEU A 8 -4.47 -1.21 -0.97
C LEU A 8 -5.73 -2.09 -1.05
N GLY A 9 -6.90 -1.47 -1.28
CA GLY A 9 -8.16 -2.19 -1.47
C GLY A 9 -8.15 -3.09 -2.71
N GLU A 10 -7.63 -2.61 -3.84
CA GLU A 10 -7.48 -3.42 -5.06
C GLU A 10 -6.55 -4.61 -4.84
N LEU A 11 -5.40 -4.39 -4.18
CA LEU A 11 -4.43 -5.45 -3.88
C LEU A 11 -5.00 -6.47 -2.90
N SER A 12 -5.72 -5.99 -1.88
CA SER A 12 -6.42 -6.87 -0.94
C SER A 12 -7.50 -7.70 -1.62
N ALA A 13 -8.26 -7.12 -2.55
CA ALA A 13 -9.25 -7.83 -3.35
C ALA A 13 -8.61 -8.85 -4.31
N ALA A 14 -7.38 -8.60 -4.77
CA ALA A 14 -6.59 -9.55 -5.55
C ALA A 14 -6.02 -10.71 -4.71
N GLY A 15 -6.11 -10.63 -3.38
CA GLY A 15 -5.64 -11.67 -2.45
C GLY A 15 -4.37 -11.32 -1.70
N ALA A 16 -3.80 -10.13 -1.90
CA ALA A 16 -2.71 -9.65 -1.07
C ALA A 16 -3.19 -9.36 0.36
N SER A 17 -2.30 -9.47 1.33
CA SER A 17 -2.57 -9.08 2.72
C SER A 17 -1.86 -7.79 3.06
N VAL A 18 -2.54 -6.88 3.75
CA VAL A 18 -1.93 -5.64 4.23
C VAL A 18 -0.98 -5.98 5.38
N ASN A 19 0.32 -5.78 5.15
CA ASN A 19 1.35 -5.93 6.17
C ASN A 19 1.50 -4.62 6.96
N GLU A 20 1.50 -3.49 6.25
CA GLU A 20 1.54 -2.16 6.81
C GLU A 20 0.54 -1.25 6.07
N ALA A 21 -0.40 -0.67 6.82
CA ALA A 21 -1.38 0.24 6.26
C ALA A 21 -0.73 1.57 5.81
N ALA A 22 -1.43 2.30 4.94
CA ALA A 22 -0.99 3.61 4.50
C ALA A 22 -0.76 4.55 5.68
N HIS A 23 0.45 5.07 5.80
CA HIS A 23 0.81 6.03 6.83
C HIS A 23 1.77 7.10 6.28
N ASP A 24 1.70 8.28 6.86
CA ASP A 24 2.56 9.42 6.48
C ASP A 24 3.93 9.30 7.14
N VAL A 25 4.98 9.47 6.34
CA VAL A 25 6.39 9.44 6.79
C VAL A 25 7.03 10.82 6.84
N GLY A 26 6.23 11.88 6.70
CA GLY A 26 6.64 13.28 6.65
C GLY A 26 6.60 13.86 5.24
N GLY A 27 6.29 15.16 5.15
CA GLY A 27 6.30 15.90 3.88
C GLY A 27 5.12 15.61 2.95
N GLY A 28 4.03 15.02 3.45
CA GLY A 28 2.85 14.65 2.65
C GLY A 28 3.01 13.32 1.88
N ARG A 29 4.07 12.56 2.19
CA ARG A 29 4.39 11.29 1.56
C ARG A 29 3.75 10.15 2.35
N LEU A 30 2.94 9.34 1.68
CA LEU A 30 2.33 8.13 2.24
C LEU A 30 3.04 6.89 1.75
N VAL A 31 3.23 5.92 2.64
CA VAL A 31 3.76 4.59 2.30
C VAL A 31 2.86 3.50 2.87
N ALA A 32 2.83 2.35 2.19
CA ALA A 32 2.16 1.15 2.67
C ALA A 32 2.90 -0.10 2.19
N THR A 33 2.68 -1.22 2.87
CA THR A 33 3.27 -2.50 2.48
C THR A 33 2.19 -3.57 2.41
N VAL A 34 2.11 -4.28 1.30
CA VAL A 34 1.26 -5.47 1.18
C VAL A 34 2.11 -6.68 0.87
N THR A 35 1.69 -7.85 1.34
CA THR A 35 2.29 -9.12 0.98
C THR A 35 1.38 -9.80 -0.04
N ASP A 36 1.89 -10.07 -1.24
CA ASP A 36 1.15 -10.77 -2.29
C ASP A 36 0.98 -12.27 -1.96
N LEU A 37 0.14 -12.98 -2.73
CA LEU A 37 -0.10 -14.42 -2.65
C LEU A 37 1.20 -15.24 -2.79
N ASP A 38 2.16 -14.74 -3.55
CA ASP A 38 3.48 -15.36 -3.70
C ASP A 38 4.39 -15.18 -2.46
N GLY A 39 3.94 -14.43 -1.44
CA GLY A 39 4.73 -14.11 -0.24
C GLY A 39 5.73 -12.98 -0.44
N ASN A 40 5.62 -12.22 -1.53
CA ASN A 40 6.48 -11.07 -1.80
C ASN A 40 5.92 -9.80 -1.15
N ASP A 41 6.77 -9.07 -0.43
CA ASP A 41 6.42 -7.75 0.11
C ASP A 41 6.53 -6.67 -0.98
N LEU A 42 5.41 -6.00 -1.23
CA LEU A 42 5.26 -4.92 -2.19
C LEU A 42 5.09 -3.59 -1.43
N GLY A 43 6.08 -2.71 -1.59
CA GLY A 43 6.01 -1.34 -1.09
C GLY A 43 5.23 -0.43 -2.03
N LEU A 44 4.24 0.27 -1.49
CA LEU A 44 3.46 1.31 -2.15
C LEU A 44 3.93 2.66 -1.65
N LEU A 45 4.02 3.61 -2.59
CA LEU A 45 4.43 4.98 -2.33
C LEU A 45 3.47 5.94 -3.01
N GLN A 46 3.09 6.99 -2.28
CA GLN A 46 2.38 8.14 -2.81
C GLN A 46 3.07 9.42 -2.34
N ASP A 47 3.52 10.21 -3.30
CA ASP A 47 4.01 11.58 -3.07
C ASP A 47 2.83 12.58 -3.18
N PRO A 48 2.92 13.77 -2.54
CA PRO A 48 1.85 14.78 -2.51
C PRO A 48 1.51 15.40 -3.87
#